data_AF-A0A432ZE52-F1
#
_entry.id   AF-A0A432ZE52-F1
#
_cell.length_a   1.000
_cell.length_b   1.000
_cell.length_c   1.000
_cell.angle_alpha   90.00
_cell.angle_beta   90.00
_cell.angle_gamma   90.00
#
_symmetry.space_group_name_H-M   'P 1'
#
loop_
_entity.id
_entity.type
_entity.pdbx_description
1 polymer ?
#
loop_
_entity_poly.entity_id
_entity_poly.type
_entity_poly.pdbx_seq_one_letter_code
_entity_poly.pdbx_strand_id
1 'polypeptide(L)'
;MEQRTVRRSAFRWQGLLAFIIILVLLVAFSLLLLNSILKWTMEYNLGQLNGAEVNIAEVDHHWSPLGLELTGVELTDPAAPMQNRVVVGRLSATVNVEQLLLGRIHLEEVVSTGIRVAQPRRSAGEVYQLPSADSVANELRQQFANFELNLPSTDEVMSRLQLQTPAAIAKAREQLEAQQTKLAEAKQALPTEEKIKSYEQQVKAITEADYSNPAALARAQQEFEKLKQQFEQDRAAVLAFKEVASESADTIKALFAEVRTAPARDLERAKQLMQLNSEGLSEITAVIFGEQVQQWSQYILLAYEQLAPMLARSADVEPVADERAQGDWVEFAAASAPPSFLIKHAVTEFVFGETQVEVDWQNITHQHAQLGQPTTFRARGENSNLWRVLNLNGELALTADGVDARQQWQVQGIQLQHLALAESQQFAATILSTLLDSEGSVALRDSQLSGGGTVRLADLAMQASAENKWANVVAQALQKLTHLDIQTDVSGAMTAPVFALHSDLDRQLGSALQSAALDQAETQLQGIRADLQAQANGFLGDSEQDFNEILALVTDAENREQRLQSLLKAKLEAQLEDKLKDKLKGFLGGG
;
A
#
# COMPACT_ATOMS: atom_id res chain seq x y z
N MET A 1 85.99 -81.43 -4.98
CA MET A 1 86.03 -79.96 -4.99
C MET A 1 84.60 -79.48 -5.16
N GLU A 2 84.10 -78.77 -4.15
CA GLU A 2 82.68 -78.45 -3.93
C GLU A 2 82.08 -77.53 -5.01
N GLN A 3 80.87 -77.89 -5.48
CA GLN A 3 80.03 -77.01 -6.26
C GLN A 3 79.30 -76.05 -5.32
N ARG A 4 79.71 -74.78 -5.30
CA ARG A 4 78.97 -73.70 -4.62
C ARG A 4 77.72 -73.35 -5.42
N THR A 5 76.57 -73.83 -4.96
CA THR A 5 75.25 -73.34 -5.38
C THR A 5 75.03 -71.94 -4.80
N VAL A 6 75.09 -70.91 -5.65
CA VAL A 6 74.70 -69.54 -5.26
C VAL A 6 73.18 -69.51 -5.12
N ARG A 7 72.68 -69.47 -3.87
CA ARG A 7 71.28 -69.14 -3.60
C ARG A 7 71.04 -67.70 -4.08
N ARG A 8 70.24 -67.52 -5.14
CA ARG A 8 69.68 -66.20 -5.49
C ARG A 8 68.83 -65.76 -4.31
N SER A 9 69.20 -64.68 -3.64
CA SER A 9 68.40 -64.13 -2.54
C SER A 9 67.02 -63.77 -3.08
N ALA A 10 65.96 -64.22 -2.40
CA ALA A 10 64.57 -63.86 -2.74
C ALA A 10 64.29 -62.35 -2.58
N PHE A 11 65.19 -61.61 -1.93
CA PHE A 11 65.11 -60.18 -1.71
C PHE A 11 66.05 -59.42 -2.66
N ARG A 12 65.49 -58.54 -3.49
CA ARG A 12 66.26 -57.65 -4.39
C ARG A 12 66.64 -56.37 -3.62
N TRP A 13 67.74 -56.43 -2.87
CA TRP A 13 68.22 -55.31 -2.03
C TRP A 13 68.39 -53.98 -2.77
N GLN A 14 68.79 -54.02 -4.04
CA GLN A 14 68.87 -52.84 -4.90
C GLN A 14 67.49 -52.23 -5.20
N GLY A 15 66.47 -53.07 -5.34
CA GLY A 15 65.07 -52.62 -5.50
C GLY A 15 64.50 -52.05 -4.21
N LEU A 16 64.85 -52.63 -3.05
CA LEU A 16 64.47 -52.07 -1.74
C LEU A 16 65.11 -50.70 -1.52
N LEU A 17 66.42 -50.56 -1.80
CA LEU A 17 67.12 -49.29 -1.66
C LEU A 17 66.52 -48.22 -2.59
N ALA A 18 66.24 -48.55 -3.85
CA ALA A 18 65.58 -47.64 -4.78
C ALA A 18 64.18 -47.25 -4.28
N PHE A 19 63.39 -48.19 -3.76
CA PHE A 19 62.07 -47.93 -3.18
C PHE A 19 62.17 -46.98 -1.97
N ILE A 20 63.12 -47.20 -1.06
CA ILE A 20 63.34 -46.31 0.09
C ILE A 20 63.75 -44.91 -0.37
N ILE A 21 64.63 -44.80 -1.38
CA ILE A 21 65.02 -43.50 -1.94
C ILE A 21 63.81 -42.77 -2.52
N ILE A 22 62.96 -43.47 -3.29
CA ILE A 22 61.73 -42.90 -3.85
C ILE A 22 60.79 -42.46 -2.73
N LEU A 23 60.60 -43.28 -1.69
CA LEU A 23 59.76 -42.93 -0.54
C LEU A 23 60.28 -41.68 0.17
N VAL A 24 61.59 -41.61 0.43
CA VAL A 24 62.24 -40.44 1.04
C VAL A 24 62.08 -39.20 0.16
N LEU A 25 62.23 -39.33 -1.16
CA LEU A 25 62.03 -38.22 -2.09
C LEU A 25 60.57 -37.75 -2.11
N LEU A 26 59.60 -38.67 -2.07
CA LEU A 26 58.17 -38.31 -1.99
C LEU A 26 57.84 -37.60 -0.68
N VAL A 27 58.38 -38.07 0.45
CA VAL A 27 58.23 -37.41 1.74
C VAL A 27 58.90 -36.04 1.74
N ALA A 28 60.13 -35.93 1.22
CA ALA A 28 60.83 -34.64 1.10
C ALA A 28 60.09 -33.67 0.19
N PHE A 29 59.56 -34.14 -0.95
CA PHE A 29 58.71 -33.36 -1.84
C PHE A 29 57.46 -32.85 -1.12
N SER A 30 56.76 -33.75 -0.40
CA SER A 30 55.58 -33.40 0.39
C SER A 30 55.89 -32.32 1.42
N LEU A 31 56.98 -32.46 2.17
CA LEU A 31 57.35 -31.53 3.24
C LEU A 31 57.85 -30.17 2.73
N LEU A 32 58.50 -30.13 1.56
CA LEU A 32 59.15 -28.91 1.07
C LEU A 32 58.31 -28.13 0.05
N LEU A 33 57.49 -28.81 -0.75
CA LEU A 33 56.88 -28.21 -1.94
C LEU A 33 55.35 -28.27 -1.93
N LEU A 34 54.74 -29.26 -1.26
CA LEU A 34 53.29 -29.47 -1.36
C LEU A 34 52.49 -28.27 -0.86
N ASN A 35 52.84 -27.71 0.30
CA ASN A 35 52.20 -26.50 0.84
C ASN A 35 52.26 -25.32 -0.15
N SER A 36 53.42 -25.05 -0.74
CA SER A 36 53.60 -23.95 -1.70
C SER A 36 52.84 -24.18 -3.00
N ILE A 37 52.83 -25.42 -3.51
CA ILE A 37 52.07 -25.77 -4.73
C ILE A 37 50.57 -25.64 -4.48
N LEU A 38 50.08 -26.13 -3.33
CA LEU A 38 48.67 -26.02 -2.96
C LEU A 38 48.24 -24.56 -2.82
N LYS A 39 49.03 -23.75 -2.12
CA LYS A 39 48.80 -22.31 -2.00
C LYS A 39 48.65 -21.63 -3.36
N TRP A 40 49.65 -21.78 -4.23
CA TRP A 40 49.63 -21.17 -5.56
C TRP A 40 48.44 -21.66 -6.41
N THR A 41 48.17 -22.97 -6.37
CA THR A 41 47.05 -23.57 -7.10
C THR A 41 45.71 -23.02 -6.61
N MET A 42 45.53 -22.88 -5.30
CA MET A 42 44.31 -22.36 -4.71
C MET A 42 44.13 -20.87 -4.98
N GLU A 43 45.16 -20.03 -4.78
CA GLU A 43 45.10 -18.59 -5.08
C GLU A 43 44.73 -18.35 -6.55
N TYR A 44 45.34 -19.10 -7.47
CA TYR A 44 45.03 -19.00 -8.89
C TYR A 44 43.59 -19.43 -9.22
N ASN A 45 43.17 -20.63 -8.80
CA ASN A 45 41.84 -21.14 -9.14
C ASN A 45 40.72 -20.36 -8.44
N LEU A 46 40.89 -20.05 -7.16
CA LEU A 46 39.94 -19.22 -6.41
C LEU A 46 39.90 -17.81 -6.97
N GLY A 47 41.03 -17.24 -7.39
CA GLY A 47 41.09 -15.94 -8.06
C GLY A 47 40.28 -15.89 -9.34
N GLN A 48 40.45 -16.91 -10.21
CA GLN A 48 39.69 -17.05 -11.44
C GLN A 48 38.18 -17.21 -11.18
N LEU A 49 37.80 -17.98 -10.15
CA LEU A 49 36.40 -18.15 -9.75
C LEU A 49 35.81 -16.89 -9.12
N ASN A 50 36.62 -16.16 -8.35
CA ASN A 50 36.24 -14.92 -7.68
C ASN A 50 36.10 -13.75 -8.67
N GLY A 51 36.78 -13.81 -9.82
CA GLY A 51 36.89 -12.73 -10.81
C GLY A 51 37.92 -11.65 -10.44
N ALA A 52 38.60 -11.82 -9.31
CA ALA A 52 39.65 -10.93 -8.79
C ALA A 52 40.58 -11.70 -7.86
N GLU A 53 41.72 -11.11 -7.54
CA GLU A 53 42.80 -11.69 -6.75
C GLU A 53 42.33 -12.28 -5.42
N VAL A 54 42.82 -13.49 -5.13
CA VAL A 54 42.67 -14.16 -3.83
C VAL A 54 44.05 -14.36 -3.23
N ASN A 55 44.21 -13.97 -1.98
CA ASN A 55 45.46 -14.15 -1.24
C ASN A 55 45.21 -15.13 -0.09
N ILE A 56 46.16 -16.03 0.14
CA ILE A 56 46.13 -16.98 1.26
C ILE A 56 47.42 -16.76 2.06
N ALA A 57 47.35 -16.52 3.37
CA ALA A 57 48.56 -16.32 4.15
C ALA A 57 49.38 -17.62 4.21
N GLU A 58 48.75 -18.71 4.64
CA GLU A 58 49.40 -20.01 4.88
C GLU A 58 48.49 -21.18 4.47
N VAL A 59 49.12 -22.26 3.99
CA VAL A 59 48.46 -23.52 3.62
C VAL A 59 49.24 -24.68 4.21
N ASP A 60 48.57 -25.51 4.99
CA ASP A 60 49.12 -26.71 5.62
C ASP A 60 48.33 -27.96 5.25
N HIS A 61 49.05 -29.05 4.97
CA HIS A 61 48.45 -30.36 4.75
C HIS A 61 48.74 -31.31 5.92
N HIS A 62 47.75 -32.14 6.24
CA HIS A 62 47.81 -33.16 7.27
C HIS A 62 47.59 -34.53 6.63
N TRP A 63 48.33 -35.55 7.09
CA TRP A 63 48.24 -36.92 6.53
C TRP A 63 47.34 -37.88 7.33
N SER A 64 47.02 -37.55 8.59
CA SER A 64 46.22 -38.40 9.48
C SER A 64 45.43 -37.58 10.52
N PRO A 65 44.13 -37.35 10.32
CA PRO A 65 43.38 -37.63 9.09
C PRO A 65 43.92 -36.80 7.91
N LEU A 66 43.71 -37.27 6.68
CA LEU A 66 44.10 -36.51 5.49
C LEU A 66 43.29 -35.22 5.43
N GLY A 67 43.94 -34.07 5.36
CA GLY A 67 43.25 -32.79 5.43
C GLY A 67 44.11 -31.59 5.05
N LEU A 68 43.46 -30.43 4.98
CA LEU A 68 44.06 -29.16 4.60
C LEU A 68 43.62 -28.08 5.59
N GLU A 69 44.53 -27.18 5.94
CA GLU A 69 44.25 -25.97 6.72
C GLU A 69 44.76 -24.74 5.96
N LEU A 70 43.91 -23.73 5.82
CA LEU A 70 44.22 -22.43 5.23
C LEU A 70 44.07 -21.37 6.31
N THR A 71 45.03 -20.46 6.39
CA THR A 71 44.97 -19.31 7.31
C THR A 71 45.03 -18.01 6.53
N GLY A 72 44.21 -17.03 6.93
CA GLY A 72 44.21 -15.68 6.36
C GLY A 72 43.88 -15.67 4.87
N VAL A 73 42.70 -16.16 4.50
CA VAL A 73 42.22 -16.13 3.12
C VAL A 73 41.50 -14.80 2.88
N GLU A 74 41.91 -14.05 1.86
CA GLU A 74 41.37 -12.74 1.50
C GLU A 74 40.89 -12.74 0.04
N LEU A 75 39.59 -12.55 -0.17
CA LEU A 75 38.97 -12.48 -1.50
C LEU A 75 38.72 -11.02 -1.86
N THR A 76 39.39 -10.51 -2.90
CA THR A 76 39.18 -9.14 -3.41
C THR A 76 37.77 -8.96 -3.94
N ASP A 77 37.17 -7.79 -3.70
CA ASP A 77 35.96 -7.36 -4.38
C ASP A 77 36.28 -6.84 -5.81
N PRO A 78 35.81 -7.50 -6.89
CA PRO A 78 36.06 -7.03 -8.26
C PRO A 78 35.49 -5.63 -8.55
N ALA A 79 34.40 -5.24 -7.87
CA ALA A 79 33.76 -3.93 -8.04
C ALA A 79 34.44 -2.83 -7.21
N ALA A 80 35.06 -3.21 -6.08
CA ALA A 80 35.78 -2.31 -5.19
C ALA A 80 37.16 -2.89 -4.80
N PRO A 81 38.20 -2.80 -5.67
CA PRO A 81 39.45 -3.55 -5.49
C PRO A 81 40.27 -3.21 -4.24
N MET A 82 39.97 -2.08 -3.59
CA MET A 82 40.54 -1.68 -2.29
C MET A 82 39.84 -2.35 -1.08
N GLN A 83 38.86 -3.21 -1.32
CA GLN A 83 38.09 -3.93 -0.32
C GLN A 83 38.18 -5.44 -0.58
N ASN A 84 38.17 -6.20 0.50
CA ASN A 84 37.93 -7.63 0.51
C ASN A 84 36.43 -7.86 0.62
N ARG A 85 35.87 -8.62 -0.31
CA ARG A 85 34.50 -9.10 -0.23
C ARG A 85 34.33 -10.06 0.94
N VAL A 86 35.27 -10.99 1.10
CA VAL A 86 35.31 -11.98 2.18
C VAL A 86 36.74 -12.13 2.70
N VAL A 87 36.90 -12.16 4.02
CA VAL A 87 38.12 -12.55 4.71
C VAL A 87 37.81 -13.73 5.61
N VAL A 88 38.57 -14.80 5.52
CA VAL A 88 38.45 -15.99 6.37
C VAL A 88 39.69 -16.11 7.24
N GLY A 89 39.49 -16.18 8.56
CA GLY A 89 40.57 -16.33 9.52
C GLY A 89 41.26 -17.69 9.38
N ARG A 90 40.49 -18.77 9.52
CA ARG A 90 40.94 -20.15 9.37
C ARG A 90 39.91 -20.97 8.61
N LEU A 91 40.38 -21.86 7.74
CA LEU A 91 39.56 -22.86 7.06
C LEU A 91 40.26 -24.22 7.20
N SER A 92 39.59 -25.21 7.76
CA SER A 92 40.07 -26.60 7.81
C SER A 92 39.13 -27.52 7.04
N ALA A 93 39.69 -28.53 6.38
CA ALA A 93 38.94 -29.51 5.61
C ALA A 93 39.51 -30.91 5.82
N THR A 94 38.65 -31.88 6.13
CA THR A 94 39.01 -33.30 6.25
C THR A 94 38.59 -34.06 5.01
N VAL A 95 39.55 -34.71 4.34
CA VAL A 95 39.36 -35.41 3.07
C VAL A 95 39.10 -36.90 3.31
N ASN A 96 38.10 -37.45 2.62
CA ASN A 96 37.89 -38.89 2.57
C ASN A 96 38.91 -39.55 1.63
N VAL A 97 39.83 -40.31 2.22
CA VAL A 97 40.92 -40.99 1.49
C VAL A 97 40.39 -42.04 0.51
N GLU A 98 39.36 -42.80 0.87
CA GLU A 98 38.78 -43.83 0.00
C GLU A 98 38.22 -43.21 -1.28
N GLN A 99 37.44 -42.13 -1.14
CA GLN A 99 36.86 -41.43 -2.27
C GLN A 99 37.93 -40.73 -3.11
N LEU A 100 38.96 -40.17 -2.47
CA LEU A 100 40.10 -39.57 -3.18
C LEU A 100 40.86 -40.58 -4.04
N LEU A 101 41.07 -41.80 -3.54
CA LEU A 101 41.68 -42.90 -4.31
C LEU A 101 40.81 -43.34 -5.49
N LEU A 102 39.49 -43.15 -5.39
CA LEU A 102 38.53 -43.36 -6.48
C LEU A 102 38.40 -42.14 -7.41
N GLY A 103 39.24 -41.11 -7.25
CA GLY A 103 39.23 -39.89 -8.07
C GLY A 103 38.16 -38.87 -7.68
N ARG A 104 37.51 -39.01 -6.52
CA ARG A 104 36.43 -38.14 -6.04
C ARG A 104 36.89 -37.29 -4.86
N ILE A 105 36.54 -36.01 -4.87
CA ILE A 105 36.86 -35.07 -3.79
C ILE A 105 35.67 -35.05 -2.82
N HIS A 106 35.74 -35.88 -1.79
CA HIS A 106 34.76 -35.87 -0.71
C HIS A 106 35.39 -35.30 0.55
N LEU A 107 34.80 -34.22 1.07
CA LEU A 107 35.17 -33.62 2.34
C LEU A 107 34.16 -34.07 3.39
N GLU A 108 34.64 -34.73 4.44
CA GLU A 108 33.80 -35.19 5.55
C GLU A 108 33.32 -34.00 6.38
N GLU A 109 34.25 -33.11 6.72
CA GLU A 109 34.04 -31.96 7.58
C GLU A 109 34.83 -30.77 7.04
N VAL A 110 34.19 -29.61 6.93
CA VAL A 110 34.84 -28.33 6.62
C VAL A 110 34.46 -27.30 7.67
N VAL A 111 35.45 -26.71 8.34
CA VAL A 111 35.21 -25.68 9.36
C VAL A 111 35.88 -24.39 8.93
N SER A 112 35.10 -23.31 8.82
CA SER A 112 35.59 -21.99 8.46
C SER A 112 35.24 -20.98 9.55
N THR A 113 36.25 -20.37 10.16
CA THR A 113 36.07 -19.47 11.30
C THR A 113 36.62 -18.08 11.07
N GLY A 114 36.07 -17.11 11.79
CA GLY A 114 36.45 -15.71 11.68
C GLY A 114 36.11 -15.09 10.33
N ILE A 115 35.04 -15.53 9.67
CA ILE A 115 34.60 -14.98 8.39
C ILE A 115 34.12 -13.55 8.60
N ARG A 116 34.67 -12.61 7.83
CA ARG A 116 34.28 -11.19 7.83
C ARG A 116 34.03 -10.74 6.40
N VAL A 117 33.00 -9.94 6.20
CA VAL A 117 32.64 -9.39 4.90
C VAL A 117 33.04 -7.92 4.81
N ALA A 118 33.26 -7.40 3.59
CA ALA A 118 33.52 -5.98 3.33
C ALA A 118 34.63 -5.36 4.21
N GLN A 119 35.83 -5.94 4.16
CA GLN A 119 36.98 -5.51 4.96
C GLN A 119 37.98 -4.70 4.12
N PRO A 120 38.57 -3.62 4.63
CA PRO A 120 39.54 -2.84 3.87
C PRO A 120 40.81 -3.63 3.56
N ARG A 121 41.34 -3.50 2.33
CA ARG A 121 42.64 -4.07 1.94
C ARG A 121 43.76 -3.07 2.18
N ARG A 122 44.98 -3.59 2.39
CA ARG A 122 46.20 -2.77 2.46
C ARG A 122 46.60 -2.19 1.11
N SER A 123 46.27 -2.88 0.03
CA SER A 123 46.52 -2.50 -1.36
C SER A 123 45.40 -3.01 -2.26
N ALA A 124 45.19 -2.33 -3.39
CA ALA A 124 44.22 -2.76 -4.39
C ALA A 124 44.58 -4.17 -4.89
N GLY A 125 43.60 -5.07 -4.92
CA GLY A 125 43.76 -6.38 -5.55
C GLY A 125 43.62 -6.32 -7.07
N GLU A 126 44.20 -7.28 -7.77
CA GLU A 126 44.07 -7.39 -9.22
C GLU A 126 42.66 -7.88 -9.62
N VAL A 127 42.05 -7.26 -10.64
CA VAL A 127 40.71 -7.64 -11.14
C VAL A 127 40.86 -8.34 -12.49
N TYR A 128 40.30 -9.55 -12.59
CA TYR A 128 40.36 -10.37 -13.79
C TYR A 128 39.11 -10.19 -14.67
N GLN A 129 37.94 -9.96 -14.06
CA GLN A 129 36.66 -9.75 -14.74
C GLN A 129 35.85 -8.67 -14.02
N LEU A 130 35.34 -7.68 -14.75
CA LEU A 130 34.40 -6.69 -14.22
C LEU A 130 32.96 -7.23 -14.30
N PRO A 131 32.12 -7.03 -13.27
CA PRO A 131 30.71 -7.42 -13.33
C PRO A 131 29.97 -6.68 -14.47
N SER A 132 29.17 -7.41 -15.26
CA SER A 132 28.29 -6.83 -16.27
C SER A 132 26.95 -6.41 -15.66
N ALA A 133 26.97 -5.47 -14.70
CA ALA A 133 25.81 -5.06 -13.90
C ALA A 133 25.19 -3.70 -14.31
N ASP A 134 25.51 -3.18 -15.51
CA ASP A 134 25.02 -1.87 -15.93
C ASP A 134 23.57 -1.87 -16.47
N SER A 135 22.98 -3.02 -16.82
CA SER A 135 21.64 -3.04 -17.45
C SER A 135 20.49 -3.13 -16.45
N VAL A 136 20.49 -4.13 -15.56
CA VAL A 136 19.36 -4.40 -14.64
C VAL A 136 19.27 -3.35 -13.52
N ALA A 137 20.41 -2.90 -12.99
CA ALA A 137 20.46 -1.84 -11.98
C ALA A 137 19.98 -0.49 -12.53
N ASN A 138 20.23 -0.20 -13.81
CA ASN A 138 19.79 1.04 -14.44
C ASN A 138 18.30 1.03 -14.82
N GLU A 139 17.73 -0.12 -15.22
CA GLU A 139 16.28 -0.25 -15.47
C GLU A 139 15.47 -0.06 -14.17
N LEU A 140 15.90 -0.66 -13.06
CA LEU A 140 15.26 -0.44 -11.75
C LEU A 140 15.40 1.01 -11.28
N ARG A 141 16.58 1.63 -11.44
CA ARG A 141 16.79 3.06 -11.13
C ARG A 141 15.86 3.98 -11.94
N GLN A 142 15.66 3.71 -13.22
CA GLN A 142 14.78 4.52 -14.07
C GLN A 142 13.30 4.36 -13.70
N GLN A 143 12.90 3.19 -13.19
CA GLN A 143 11.54 2.93 -12.76
C GLN A 143 11.16 3.68 -11.47
N PHE A 144 12.13 3.91 -10.57
CA PHE A 144 11.91 4.65 -9.31
C PHE A 144 12.27 6.15 -9.37
N ALA A 145 13.09 6.61 -10.33
CA ALA A 145 13.57 7.99 -10.40
C ALA A 145 12.57 9.01 -10.98
N ASN A 146 11.48 8.57 -11.62
CA ASN A 146 10.55 9.46 -12.35
C ASN A 146 9.33 9.91 -11.55
N PHE A 147 9.34 9.81 -10.22
CA PHE A 147 8.20 10.21 -9.39
C PHE A 147 8.26 11.69 -9.01
N GLU A 148 7.58 12.54 -9.78
CA GLU A 148 7.28 13.92 -9.40
C GLU A 148 5.94 14.00 -8.67
N LEU A 149 5.98 14.31 -7.37
CA LEU A 149 4.80 14.62 -6.55
C LEU A 149 4.19 15.97 -6.97
N ASN A 150 3.40 15.96 -8.05
CA ASN A 150 2.59 17.11 -8.46
C ASN A 150 1.17 16.95 -7.93
N LEU A 151 0.86 17.69 -6.86
CA LEU A 151 -0.48 17.72 -6.26
C LEU A 151 -1.39 18.72 -6.98
N PRO A 152 -2.69 18.43 -7.13
CA PRO A 152 -3.66 19.40 -7.63
C PRO A 152 -3.70 20.61 -6.69
N SER A 153 -3.66 21.81 -7.25
CA SER A 153 -3.75 23.04 -6.47
C SER A 153 -5.17 23.23 -5.92
N THR A 154 -5.30 23.92 -4.79
CA THR A 154 -6.60 24.26 -4.19
C THR A 154 -7.51 25.00 -5.18
N ASP A 155 -6.92 25.81 -6.07
CA ASP A 155 -7.62 26.53 -7.14
C ASP A 155 -8.23 25.58 -8.19
N GLU A 156 -7.54 24.49 -8.50
CA GLU A 156 -8.01 23.50 -9.47
C GLU A 156 -9.20 22.71 -8.92
N VAL A 157 -9.17 22.32 -7.64
CA VAL A 157 -10.30 21.69 -6.95
C VAL A 157 -11.50 22.66 -6.89
N MET A 158 -11.24 23.94 -6.64
CA MET A 158 -12.28 24.95 -6.52
C MET A 158 -12.95 25.27 -7.86
N SER A 159 -12.21 25.23 -8.97
CA SER A 159 -12.77 25.44 -10.32
C SER A 159 -13.78 24.37 -10.74
N ARG A 160 -13.70 23.17 -10.13
CA ARG A 160 -14.60 22.04 -10.40
C ARG A 160 -15.82 22.01 -9.47
N LEU A 161 -15.87 22.87 -8.45
CA LEU A 161 -16.93 22.90 -7.45
C LEU A 161 -18.20 23.58 -8.00
N GLN A 162 -19.23 22.79 -8.31
CA GLN A 162 -20.55 23.32 -8.66
C GLN A 162 -21.31 23.76 -7.39
N LEU A 163 -21.27 25.06 -7.11
CA LEU A 163 -21.95 25.69 -5.97
C LEU A 163 -23.49 25.58 -6.10
N GLN A 164 -24.16 25.05 -5.08
CA GLN A 164 -25.62 24.95 -5.02
C GLN A 164 -26.28 26.20 -4.45
N THR A 165 -25.60 26.99 -3.63
CA THR A 165 -26.16 28.20 -3.01
C THR A 165 -26.67 29.21 -4.06
N PRO A 166 -25.91 29.56 -5.13
CA PRO A 166 -26.44 30.45 -6.17
C PRO A 166 -27.66 29.86 -6.90
N ALA A 167 -27.65 28.55 -7.17
CA ALA A 167 -28.76 27.86 -7.82
C ALA A 167 -30.02 27.83 -6.93
N ALA A 168 -29.87 27.59 -5.62
CA ALA A 168 -30.96 27.63 -4.65
C ALA A 168 -31.58 29.02 -4.54
N ILE A 169 -30.74 30.08 -4.52
CA ILE A 169 -31.22 31.48 -4.51
C ILE A 169 -31.98 31.80 -5.81
N ALA A 170 -31.44 31.42 -6.97
CA ALA A 170 -32.10 31.65 -8.25
C ALA A 170 -33.48 30.97 -8.33
N LYS A 171 -33.55 29.69 -7.96
CA LYS A 171 -34.80 28.93 -7.86
C LYS A 171 -35.78 29.55 -6.88
N ALA A 172 -35.30 30.02 -5.73
CA ALA A 172 -36.16 30.66 -4.72
C ALA A 172 -36.74 31.99 -5.21
N ARG A 173 -35.94 32.81 -5.93
CA ARG A 173 -36.43 34.05 -6.57
C ARG A 173 -37.53 33.77 -7.60
N GLU A 174 -37.27 32.86 -8.52
CA GLU A 174 -38.23 32.47 -9.57
C GLU A 174 -39.55 31.96 -8.97
N GLN A 175 -39.47 31.08 -7.98
CA GLN A 175 -40.65 30.52 -7.34
C GLN A 175 -41.39 31.54 -6.47
N LEU A 176 -40.69 32.45 -5.79
CA LEU A 176 -41.33 33.52 -5.03
C LEU A 176 -42.19 34.40 -5.94
N GLU A 177 -41.65 34.85 -7.07
CA GLU A 177 -42.40 35.64 -8.07
C GLU A 177 -43.60 34.87 -8.64
N ALA A 178 -43.42 33.58 -8.92
CA ALA A 178 -44.51 32.71 -9.40
C ALA A 178 -45.64 32.57 -8.37
N GLN A 179 -45.30 32.36 -7.09
CA GLN A 179 -46.29 32.25 -6.02
C GLN A 179 -46.99 33.59 -5.75
N GLN A 180 -46.28 34.71 -5.78
CA GLN A 180 -46.88 36.04 -5.68
C GLN A 180 -47.89 36.29 -6.80
N THR A 181 -47.57 35.90 -8.04
CA THR A 181 -48.47 36.02 -9.18
C THR A 181 -49.72 35.15 -8.99
N LYS A 182 -49.55 33.86 -8.62
CA LYS A 182 -50.65 32.93 -8.33
C LYS A 182 -51.58 33.47 -7.23
N LEU A 183 -51.01 34.05 -6.18
CA LEU A 183 -51.74 34.67 -5.08
C LEU A 183 -52.48 35.93 -5.51
N ALA A 184 -51.86 36.80 -6.31
CA ALA A 184 -52.47 38.03 -6.82
C ALA A 184 -53.69 37.72 -7.70
N GLU A 185 -53.62 36.70 -8.55
CA GLU A 185 -54.74 36.22 -9.36
C GLU A 185 -55.86 35.63 -8.50
N ALA A 186 -55.52 34.74 -7.55
CA ALA A 186 -56.50 34.12 -6.67
C ALA A 186 -57.22 35.15 -5.77
N LYS A 187 -56.51 36.23 -5.37
CA LYS A 187 -57.06 37.31 -4.55
C LYS A 187 -58.19 38.07 -5.25
N GLN A 188 -58.22 38.12 -6.59
CA GLN A 188 -59.27 38.81 -7.35
C GLN A 188 -60.64 38.14 -7.21
N ALA A 189 -60.67 36.83 -6.93
CA ALA A 189 -61.91 36.07 -6.74
C ALA A 189 -62.50 36.20 -5.33
N LEU A 190 -61.78 36.83 -4.39
CA LEU A 190 -62.24 36.95 -3.00
C LEU A 190 -63.40 37.94 -2.87
N PRO A 191 -64.44 37.61 -2.08
CA PRO A 191 -65.47 38.57 -1.70
C PRO A 191 -64.88 39.69 -0.84
N THR A 192 -65.32 40.94 -1.06
CA THR A 192 -64.89 42.07 -0.22
C THR A 192 -65.46 41.95 1.20
N GLU A 193 -64.81 42.60 2.16
CA GLU A 193 -65.30 42.68 3.55
C GLU A 193 -66.71 43.27 3.62
N GLU A 194 -67.02 44.25 2.78
CA GLU A 194 -68.35 44.85 2.65
C GLU A 194 -69.37 43.83 2.15
N LYS A 195 -69.00 42.97 1.19
CA LYS A 195 -69.87 41.91 0.67
C LYS A 195 -70.19 40.89 1.76
N ILE A 196 -69.20 40.47 2.54
CA ILE A 196 -69.39 39.57 3.69
C ILE A 196 -70.30 40.20 4.75
N LYS A 197 -70.09 41.49 5.09
CA LYS A 197 -70.99 42.22 6.00
C LYS A 197 -72.41 42.38 5.44
N SER A 198 -72.54 42.51 4.11
CA SER A 198 -73.85 42.59 3.47
C SER A 198 -74.65 41.30 3.65
N TYR A 199 -74.00 40.14 3.70
CA TYR A 199 -74.67 38.88 4.00
C TYR A 199 -75.28 38.88 5.40
N GLU A 200 -74.57 39.39 6.41
CA GLU A 200 -75.15 39.54 7.75
C GLU A 200 -76.42 40.39 7.78
N GLN A 201 -76.43 41.49 7.03
CA GLN A 201 -77.56 42.40 6.94
C GLN A 201 -78.73 41.81 6.17
N GLN A 202 -78.47 41.19 5.02
CA GLN A 202 -79.49 40.52 4.19
C GLN A 202 -80.12 39.34 4.94
N VAL A 203 -79.29 38.55 5.63
CA VAL A 203 -79.77 37.48 6.50
C VAL A 203 -80.65 38.03 7.62
N LYS A 204 -80.23 39.08 8.33
CA LYS A 204 -81.08 39.72 9.37
C LYS A 204 -82.41 40.24 8.80
N ALA A 205 -82.38 40.91 7.64
CA ALA A 205 -83.56 41.46 7.02
C ALA A 205 -84.60 40.38 6.65
N ILE A 206 -84.14 39.24 6.13
CA ILE A 206 -85.00 38.09 5.82
C ILE A 206 -85.47 37.38 7.11
N THR A 207 -84.65 37.31 8.16
CA THR A 207 -85.07 36.72 9.44
C THR A 207 -86.09 37.58 10.18
N GLU A 208 -85.96 38.91 10.18
CA GLU A 208 -86.74 39.82 11.03
C GLU A 208 -88.04 40.33 10.35
N ALA A 209 -88.21 40.13 9.04
CA ALA A 209 -89.43 40.51 8.33
C ALA A 209 -90.65 39.66 8.71
N ASP A 210 -91.84 40.28 8.73
CA ASP A 210 -93.11 39.56 8.92
C ASP A 210 -93.74 39.19 7.56
N TYR A 211 -93.96 37.90 7.37
CA TYR A 211 -94.51 37.32 6.15
C TYR A 211 -95.99 37.00 6.33
N SER A 212 -96.82 38.03 6.32
CA SER A 212 -98.27 37.92 6.56
C SER A 212 -99.09 37.66 5.29
N ASN A 213 -98.48 37.71 4.08
CA ASN A 213 -99.14 37.34 2.82
C ASN A 213 -98.29 36.36 1.97
N PRO A 214 -98.93 35.52 1.13
CA PRO A 214 -98.22 34.49 0.35
C PRO A 214 -97.22 35.04 -0.69
N ALA A 215 -97.49 36.21 -1.26
CA ALA A 215 -96.60 36.83 -2.27
C ALA A 215 -95.29 37.33 -1.65
N ALA A 216 -95.31 37.83 -0.42
CA ALA A 216 -94.14 38.24 0.34
C ALA A 216 -93.27 37.03 0.74
N LEU A 217 -93.91 35.91 1.11
CA LEU A 217 -93.21 34.66 1.44
C LEU A 217 -92.50 34.08 0.21
N ALA A 218 -93.16 34.05 -0.95
CA ALA A 218 -92.56 33.55 -2.19
C ALA A 218 -91.35 34.41 -2.65
N ARG A 219 -91.42 35.74 -2.48
CA ARG A 219 -90.28 36.64 -2.75
C ARG A 219 -89.12 36.40 -1.80
N ALA A 220 -89.40 36.27 -0.50
CA ALA A 220 -88.37 35.98 0.50
C ALA A 220 -87.67 34.64 0.27
N GLN A 221 -88.40 33.62 -0.19
CA GLN A 221 -87.80 32.33 -0.56
C GLN A 221 -86.88 32.45 -1.78
N GLN A 222 -87.27 33.22 -2.81
CA GLN A 222 -86.41 33.48 -3.97
C GLN A 222 -85.17 34.32 -3.60
N GLU A 223 -85.31 35.31 -2.73
CA GLU A 223 -84.20 36.12 -2.22
C GLU A 223 -83.25 35.28 -1.35
N PHE A 224 -83.79 34.39 -0.51
CA PHE A 224 -83.02 33.45 0.28
C PHE A 224 -82.21 32.48 -0.60
N GLU A 225 -82.81 31.89 -1.64
CA GLU A 225 -82.05 30.98 -2.50
C GLU A 225 -80.97 31.67 -3.32
N LYS A 226 -81.23 32.90 -3.79
CA LYS A 226 -80.18 33.72 -4.40
C LYS A 226 -79.05 34.03 -3.43
N LEU A 227 -79.39 34.40 -2.19
CA LEU A 227 -78.43 34.67 -1.14
C LEU A 227 -77.62 33.41 -0.79
N LYS A 228 -78.26 32.25 -0.69
CA LYS A 228 -77.61 30.96 -0.45
C LYS A 228 -76.62 30.60 -1.56
N GLN A 229 -77.04 30.73 -2.83
CA GLN A 229 -76.14 30.48 -3.97
C GLN A 229 -74.94 31.44 -3.99
N GLN A 230 -75.16 32.74 -3.77
CA GLN A 230 -74.08 33.72 -3.71
C GLN A 230 -73.13 33.46 -2.54
N PHE A 231 -73.67 33.09 -1.38
CA PHE A 231 -72.90 32.72 -0.21
C PHE A 231 -72.06 31.46 -0.44
N GLU A 232 -72.64 30.40 -1.01
CA GLU A 232 -71.93 29.16 -1.32
C GLU A 232 -70.80 29.41 -2.34
N GLN A 233 -71.04 30.22 -3.36
CA GLN A 233 -70.04 30.61 -4.35
C GLN A 233 -68.88 31.39 -3.71
N ASP A 234 -69.18 32.39 -2.90
CA ASP A 234 -68.15 33.20 -2.22
C ASP A 234 -67.39 32.39 -1.17
N ARG A 235 -68.06 31.47 -0.46
CA ARG A 235 -67.40 30.53 0.45
C ARG A 235 -66.47 29.58 -0.29
N ALA A 236 -66.89 29.05 -1.43
CA ALA A 236 -66.02 28.24 -2.28
C ALA A 236 -64.80 29.03 -2.75
N ALA A 237 -64.97 30.31 -3.11
CA ALA A 237 -63.87 31.19 -3.49
C ALA A 237 -62.89 31.45 -2.33
N VAL A 238 -63.38 31.68 -1.10
CA VAL A 238 -62.53 31.84 0.10
C VAL A 238 -61.77 30.56 0.43
N LEU A 239 -62.42 29.39 0.35
CA LEU A 239 -61.76 28.10 0.58
C LEU A 239 -60.68 27.81 -0.47
N ALA A 240 -60.96 28.09 -1.74
CA ALA A 240 -59.99 27.93 -2.82
C ALA A 240 -58.79 28.88 -2.64
N PHE A 241 -59.03 30.15 -2.26
CA PHE A 241 -57.96 31.09 -1.97
C PHE A 241 -57.12 30.66 -0.76
N LYS A 242 -57.76 30.20 0.32
CA LYS A 242 -57.09 29.70 1.52
C LYS A 242 -56.12 28.57 1.16
N GLU A 243 -56.59 27.59 0.38
CA GLU A 243 -55.75 26.48 -0.07
C GLU A 243 -54.53 26.98 -0.85
N VAL A 244 -54.75 27.83 -1.86
CA VAL A 244 -53.66 28.41 -2.66
C VAL A 244 -52.68 29.19 -1.80
N ALA A 245 -53.17 30.00 -0.86
CA ALA A 245 -52.33 30.81 0.02
C ALA A 245 -51.50 29.95 0.98
N SER A 246 -52.10 28.91 1.58
CA SER A 246 -51.40 27.97 2.45
C SER A 246 -50.33 27.18 1.69
N GLU A 247 -50.66 26.65 0.50
CA GLU A 247 -49.69 25.96 -0.37
C GLU A 247 -48.52 26.87 -0.77
N SER A 248 -48.80 28.13 -1.13
CA SER A 248 -47.77 29.12 -1.48
C SER A 248 -46.88 29.43 -0.28
N ALA A 249 -47.45 29.62 0.91
CA ALA A 249 -46.70 29.87 2.13
C ALA A 249 -45.78 28.69 2.50
N ASP A 250 -46.28 27.45 2.40
CA ASP A 250 -45.48 26.25 2.67
C ASP A 250 -44.37 26.06 1.64
N THR A 251 -44.65 26.33 0.36
CA THR A 251 -43.65 26.27 -0.72
C THR A 251 -42.51 27.27 -0.47
N ILE A 252 -42.84 28.52 -0.15
CA ILE A 252 -41.84 29.56 0.10
C ILE A 252 -41.06 29.26 1.38
N LYS A 253 -41.72 28.78 2.44
CA LYS A 253 -41.06 28.34 3.68
C LYS A 253 -40.04 27.24 3.42
N ALA A 254 -40.36 26.26 2.56
CA ALA A 254 -39.43 25.21 2.17
C ALA A 254 -38.23 25.77 1.38
N LEU A 255 -38.46 26.71 0.45
CA LEU A 255 -37.40 27.36 -0.32
C LEU A 255 -36.46 28.19 0.56
N PHE A 256 -37.00 28.94 1.53
CA PHE A 256 -36.20 29.69 2.50
C PHE A 256 -35.33 28.76 3.35
N ALA A 257 -35.86 27.61 3.76
CA ALA A 257 -35.08 26.59 4.46
C ALA A 257 -33.98 25.97 3.57
N GLU A 258 -34.26 25.75 2.28
CA GLU A 258 -33.28 25.29 1.29
C GLU A 258 -32.13 26.30 1.14
N VAL A 259 -32.45 27.59 0.93
CA VAL A 259 -31.45 28.67 0.84
C VAL A 259 -30.64 28.81 2.13
N ARG A 260 -31.28 28.72 3.30
CA ARG A 260 -30.60 28.81 4.61
C ARG A 260 -29.59 27.70 4.85
N THR A 261 -29.82 26.51 4.27
CA THR A 261 -28.96 25.34 4.47
C THR A 261 -27.94 25.12 3.34
N ALA A 262 -28.13 25.74 2.18
CA ALA A 262 -27.26 25.57 1.01
C ALA A 262 -25.77 25.92 1.27
N PRO A 263 -25.41 27.02 1.97
CA PRO A 263 -24.00 27.35 2.24
C PRO A 263 -23.27 26.26 3.01
N ALA A 264 -23.94 25.63 3.99
CA ALA A 264 -23.36 24.54 4.76
C ALA A 264 -23.16 23.26 3.92
N ARG A 265 -24.09 22.98 2.99
CA ARG A 265 -23.98 21.84 2.07
C ARG A 265 -22.88 22.02 1.03
N ASP A 266 -22.67 23.23 0.54
CA ASP A 266 -21.56 23.55 -0.36
C ASP A 266 -20.21 23.39 0.34
N LEU A 267 -20.10 23.86 1.59
CA LEU A 267 -18.90 23.68 2.42
C LEU A 267 -18.58 22.19 2.65
N GLU A 268 -19.60 21.39 2.95
CA GLU A 268 -19.42 19.96 3.19
C GLU A 268 -18.97 19.23 1.93
N ARG A 269 -19.53 19.57 0.75
CA ARG A 269 -19.07 19.02 -0.53
C ARG A 269 -17.64 19.44 -0.88
N ALA A 270 -17.27 20.70 -0.61
CA ALA A 270 -15.91 21.16 -0.81
C ALA A 270 -14.92 20.34 0.05
N LYS A 271 -15.26 20.11 1.33
CA LYS A 271 -14.48 19.22 2.20
C LYS A 271 -14.39 17.81 1.61
N GLN A 272 -15.50 17.20 1.20
CA GLN A 272 -15.50 15.84 0.66
C GLN A 272 -14.67 15.69 -0.62
N LEU A 273 -14.71 16.65 -1.55
CA LEU A 273 -13.89 16.60 -2.77
C LEU A 273 -12.39 16.71 -2.48
N MET A 274 -12.01 17.49 -1.46
CA MET A 274 -10.62 17.54 -1.00
C MET A 274 -10.15 16.22 -0.37
N GLN A 275 -11.06 15.40 0.17
CA GLN A 275 -10.74 14.08 0.72
C GLN A 275 -10.55 13.01 -0.37
N LEU A 276 -11.29 13.11 -1.48
CA LEU A 276 -11.29 12.13 -2.57
C LEU A 276 -10.05 12.20 -3.48
N ASN A 277 -9.35 13.34 -3.52
CA ASN A 277 -8.08 13.48 -4.27
C ASN A 277 -6.87 12.80 -3.59
N SER A 278 -7.09 12.00 -2.55
CA SER A 278 -6.03 11.25 -1.83
C SER A 278 -5.58 9.96 -2.52
N GLU A 279 -6.29 9.48 -3.54
CA GLU A 279 -5.89 8.29 -4.33
C GLU A 279 -4.57 8.49 -5.10
N GLY A 280 -4.17 9.75 -5.35
CA GLY A 280 -2.90 10.09 -6.01
C GLY A 280 -1.65 9.99 -5.11
N LEU A 281 -1.78 9.52 -3.86
CA LEU A 281 -0.70 9.43 -2.87
C LEU A 281 -0.19 7.98 -2.66
N SER A 282 -0.59 7.04 -3.52
CA SER A 282 -0.47 5.59 -3.30
C SER A 282 0.95 4.98 -3.39
N GLU A 283 2.00 5.78 -3.48
CA GLU A 283 3.38 5.27 -3.62
C GLU A 283 4.44 6.02 -2.79
N ILE A 284 4.04 6.70 -1.70
CA ILE A 284 4.99 7.46 -0.86
C ILE A 284 6.04 6.52 -0.21
N THR A 285 5.65 5.30 0.12
CA THR A 285 6.57 4.28 0.65
C THR A 285 7.73 4.02 -0.30
N ALA A 286 7.46 3.89 -1.60
CA ALA A 286 8.50 3.65 -2.60
C ALA A 286 9.44 4.86 -2.75
N VAL A 287 8.93 6.08 -2.60
CA VAL A 287 9.74 7.31 -2.65
C VAL A 287 10.68 7.43 -1.44
N ILE A 288 10.18 7.15 -0.24
CA ILE A 288 10.95 7.33 1.00
C ILE A 288 11.99 6.21 1.19
N PHE A 289 11.64 4.98 0.83
CA PHE A 289 12.47 3.80 1.09
C PHE A 289 13.14 3.25 -0.19
N GLY A 290 12.95 3.89 -1.34
CA GLY A 290 13.41 3.40 -2.64
C GLY A 290 14.92 3.18 -2.72
N GLU A 291 15.71 4.07 -2.12
CA GLU A 291 17.18 3.94 -2.10
C GLU A 291 17.62 2.71 -1.27
N GLN A 292 16.97 2.47 -0.13
CA GLN A 292 17.27 1.31 0.72
C GLN A 292 16.83 0.02 0.01
N VAL A 293 15.65 0.02 -0.64
CA VAL A 293 15.20 -1.11 -1.46
C VAL A 293 16.17 -1.37 -2.63
N GLN A 294 16.74 -0.33 -3.23
CA GLN A 294 17.78 -0.46 -4.27
C GLN A 294 19.09 -1.06 -3.73
N GLN A 295 19.49 -0.74 -2.50
CA GLN A 295 20.66 -1.39 -1.89
C GLN A 295 20.38 -2.87 -1.62
N TRP A 296 19.18 -3.21 -1.17
CA TRP A 296 18.76 -4.60 -0.97
C TRP A 296 18.73 -5.39 -2.29
N SER A 297 18.22 -4.80 -3.37
CA SER A 297 18.17 -5.48 -4.68
C SER A 297 19.56 -5.77 -5.25
N GLN A 298 20.57 -4.95 -4.95
CA GLN A 298 21.96 -5.22 -5.33
C GLN A 298 22.51 -6.50 -4.71
N TYR A 299 22.15 -6.82 -3.45
CA TYR A 299 22.58 -8.07 -2.82
C TYR A 299 21.94 -9.31 -3.47
N ILE A 300 20.67 -9.20 -3.88
CA ILE A 300 19.97 -10.27 -4.62
C ILE A 300 20.63 -10.48 -5.98
N LEU A 301 20.97 -9.39 -6.68
CA LEU A 301 21.67 -9.44 -7.97
C LEU A 301 23.07 -10.04 -7.84
N LEU A 302 23.82 -9.68 -6.80
CA LEU A 302 25.13 -10.27 -6.53
C LEU A 302 25.04 -11.78 -6.27
N ALA A 303 24.03 -12.23 -5.53
CA ALA A 303 23.77 -13.66 -5.33
C ALA A 303 23.42 -14.36 -6.66
N TYR A 304 22.62 -13.71 -7.51
CA TYR A 304 22.33 -14.21 -8.86
C TYR A 304 23.59 -14.31 -9.73
N GLU A 305 24.47 -13.31 -9.76
CA GLU A 305 25.71 -13.33 -10.54
C GLU A 305 26.61 -14.51 -10.20
N GLN A 306 26.65 -14.92 -8.91
CA GLN A 306 27.41 -16.08 -8.49
C GLN A 306 26.79 -17.41 -8.96
N LEU A 307 25.47 -17.48 -9.04
CA LEU A 307 24.74 -18.68 -9.46
C LEU A 307 24.61 -18.80 -10.99
N ALA A 308 24.52 -17.68 -11.70
CA ALA A 308 24.34 -17.60 -13.15
C ALA A 308 25.33 -18.45 -13.98
N PRO A 309 26.66 -18.45 -13.73
CA PRO A 309 27.59 -19.29 -14.48
C PRO A 309 27.42 -20.80 -14.18
N MET A 310 26.89 -21.16 -13.01
CA MET A 310 26.57 -22.56 -12.69
C MET A 310 25.31 -23.02 -13.43
N LEU A 311 24.32 -22.13 -13.57
CA LEU A 311 23.10 -22.33 -14.37
C LEU A 311 23.36 -22.42 -15.88
N ALA A 312 24.26 -21.58 -16.41
CA ALA A 312 24.61 -21.63 -17.83
C ALA A 312 25.30 -22.96 -18.20
N ARG A 313 26.15 -23.49 -17.32
CA ARG A 313 26.82 -24.79 -17.52
C ARG A 313 25.87 -25.99 -17.47
N SER A 314 24.72 -25.90 -16.80
CA SER A 314 23.71 -26.98 -16.84
C SER A 314 22.84 -26.93 -18.10
N ALA A 315 22.70 -25.76 -18.74
CA ALA A 315 21.97 -25.61 -20.00
C ALA A 315 22.81 -25.99 -21.23
N ASP A 316 24.12 -25.71 -21.22
CA ASP A 316 25.05 -26.03 -22.32
C ASP A 316 25.78 -27.37 -22.12
N VAL A 317 25.02 -28.45 -21.98
CA VAL A 317 25.52 -29.80 -22.29
C VAL A 317 24.93 -30.24 -23.62
N GLU A 318 25.17 -29.48 -24.69
CA GLU A 318 25.39 -30.17 -25.96
C GLU A 318 26.73 -30.88 -25.81
N PRO A 319 26.78 -32.22 -25.90
CA PRO A 319 28.06 -32.91 -25.94
C PRO A 319 28.80 -32.34 -27.14
N VAL A 320 29.91 -31.65 -26.88
CA VAL A 320 30.86 -31.31 -27.93
C VAL A 320 31.10 -32.62 -28.67
N ALA A 321 30.66 -32.68 -29.93
CA ALA A 321 30.90 -33.84 -30.76
C ALA A 321 32.42 -33.90 -30.96
N ASP A 322 33.09 -34.71 -30.14
CA ASP A 322 34.52 -34.92 -30.25
C ASP A 322 34.85 -35.26 -31.71
N GLU A 323 35.78 -34.49 -32.29
CA GLU A 323 36.36 -34.82 -33.59
C GLU A 323 36.89 -36.25 -33.49
N ARG A 324 36.25 -37.17 -34.24
CA ARG A 324 36.58 -38.61 -34.30
C ARG A 324 38.04 -38.82 -34.71
N ALA A 325 38.99 -38.70 -33.79
CA ALA A 325 40.39 -39.05 -33.97
C ALA A 325 41.20 -39.15 -32.67
N GLN A 326 40.66 -38.77 -31.50
CA GLN A 326 41.30 -39.03 -30.21
C GLN A 326 40.50 -40.11 -29.47
N GLY A 327 41.20 -41.09 -28.90
CA GLY A 327 40.54 -42.09 -28.08
C GLY A 327 40.07 -41.43 -26.80
N ASP A 328 38.78 -41.14 -26.69
CA ASP A 328 38.21 -40.55 -25.48
C ASP A 328 38.08 -41.60 -24.39
N TRP A 329 38.52 -41.24 -23.19
CA TRP A 329 38.27 -42.03 -21.99
C TRP A 329 36.77 -41.94 -21.68
N VAL A 330 35.99 -42.91 -22.16
CA VAL A 330 34.57 -43.02 -21.78
C VAL A 330 34.50 -43.55 -20.36
N GLU A 331 34.15 -42.67 -19.43
CA GLU A 331 33.95 -43.02 -18.02
C GLU A 331 32.60 -43.72 -17.87
N PHE A 332 32.60 -45.03 -17.63
CA PHE A 332 31.40 -45.80 -17.31
C PHE A 332 30.99 -45.53 -15.85
N ALA A 333 30.51 -44.33 -15.54
CA ALA A 333 29.83 -44.09 -14.28
C ALA A 333 28.45 -44.77 -14.35
N ALA A 334 28.23 -45.79 -13.52
CA ALA A 334 26.88 -46.33 -13.33
C ALA A 334 25.95 -45.19 -12.88
N ALA A 335 24.68 -45.20 -13.28
CA ALA A 335 23.68 -44.18 -12.90
C ALA A 335 23.50 -43.99 -11.36
N SER A 336 24.16 -44.83 -10.55
CA SER A 336 24.20 -44.80 -9.09
C SER A 336 25.57 -44.39 -8.51
N ALA A 337 26.50 -43.87 -9.31
CA ALA A 337 27.80 -43.44 -8.81
C ALA A 337 27.63 -42.18 -7.95
N PRO A 338 28.29 -42.10 -6.78
CA PRO A 338 28.24 -40.91 -5.94
C PRO A 338 28.94 -39.73 -6.64
N PRO A 339 28.60 -38.48 -6.27
CA PRO A 339 29.14 -37.28 -6.89
C PRO A 339 30.67 -37.24 -6.86
N SER A 340 31.29 -36.64 -7.87
CA SER A 340 32.74 -36.44 -7.91
C SER A 340 33.21 -35.39 -6.91
N PHE A 341 32.33 -34.47 -6.50
CA PHE A 341 32.58 -33.48 -5.46
C PHE A 341 31.44 -33.46 -4.43
N LEU A 342 31.78 -33.57 -3.14
CA LEU A 342 30.82 -33.49 -2.05
C LEU A 342 31.47 -32.98 -0.77
N ILE A 343 30.90 -31.94 -0.16
CA ILE A 343 31.14 -31.61 1.25
C ILE A 343 29.94 -32.12 2.02
N LYS A 344 30.15 -33.15 2.86
CA LYS A 344 29.05 -33.76 3.59
C LYS A 344 28.52 -32.83 4.68
N HIS A 345 29.43 -32.24 5.45
CA HIS A 345 29.11 -31.29 6.50
C HIS A 345 30.11 -30.13 6.51
N ALA A 346 29.62 -28.92 6.69
CA ALA A 346 30.46 -27.75 6.90
C ALA A 346 29.87 -26.80 7.94
N VAL A 347 30.73 -26.17 8.71
CA VAL A 347 30.37 -25.14 9.69
C VAL A 347 31.11 -23.85 9.34
N THR A 348 30.37 -22.76 9.17
CA THR A 348 30.94 -21.44 8.89
C THR A 348 30.56 -20.45 9.96
N GLU A 349 31.53 -19.77 10.56
CA GLU A 349 31.32 -18.74 11.59
C GLU A 349 31.57 -17.34 11.00
N PHE A 350 30.50 -16.55 10.92
CA PHE A 350 30.53 -15.15 10.51
C PHE A 350 30.64 -14.23 11.72
N VAL A 351 31.48 -13.21 11.63
CA VAL A 351 31.73 -12.23 12.70
C VAL A 351 31.21 -10.86 12.30
N PHE A 352 30.25 -10.35 13.07
CA PHE A 352 29.65 -9.02 12.92
C PHE A 352 29.89 -8.21 14.20
N GLY A 353 30.93 -7.36 14.18
CA GLY A 353 31.38 -6.67 15.39
C GLY A 353 31.80 -7.67 16.47
N GLU A 354 31.07 -7.69 17.58
CA GLU A 354 31.28 -8.65 18.68
C GLU A 354 30.39 -9.90 18.58
N THR A 355 29.45 -9.93 17.63
CA THR A 355 28.50 -11.05 17.45
C THR A 355 29.06 -12.07 16.48
N GLN A 356 28.87 -13.35 16.80
CA GLN A 356 29.28 -14.49 15.96
C GLN A 356 28.02 -15.26 15.54
N VAL A 357 27.96 -15.66 14.28
CA VAL A 357 26.88 -16.47 13.71
C VAL A 357 27.45 -17.72 13.10
N GLU A 358 27.11 -18.86 13.66
CA GLU A 358 27.41 -20.16 13.10
C GLU A 358 26.33 -20.56 12.09
N VAL A 359 26.76 -21.06 10.93
CA VAL A 359 25.91 -21.65 9.91
C VAL A 359 26.35 -23.09 9.67
N ASP A 360 25.41 -24.01 9.88
CA ASP A 360 25.54 -25.45 9.63
C ASP A 360 25.12 -25.72 8.19
N TRP A 361 25.97 -26.37 7.40
CA TRP A 361 25.74 -26.72 6.01
C TRP A 361 25.84 -28.24 5.84
N GLN A 362 25.01 -28.78 4.95
CA GLN A 362 25.04 -30.19 4.59
C GLN A 362 24.99 -30.35 3.09
N ASN A 363 25.66 -31.39 2.59
CA ASN A 363 25.54 -31.86 1.21
C ASN A 363 25.91 -30.83 0.13
N ILE A 364 26.98 -30.03 0.32
CA ILE A 364 27.41 -29.06 -0.68
C ILE A 364 27.98 -29.80 -1.90
N THR A 365 27.26 -29.75 -3.01
CA THR A 365 27.66 -30.34 -4.30
C THR A 365 27.04 -29.55 -5.45
N HIS A 366 27.53 -29.76 -6.67
CA HIS A 366 26.88 -29.31 -7.91
C HIS A 366 26.17 -30.47 -8.63
N GLN A 367 26.16 -31.67 -8.04
CA GLN A 367 25.63 -32.91 -8.62
C GLN A 367 24.47 -33.45 -7.78
N HIS A 368 23.51 -32.59 -7.41
CA HIS A 368 22.37 -32.95 -6.55
C HIS A 368 21.53 -34.09 -7.11
N ALA A 369 21.38 -34.18 -8.43
CA ALA A 369 20.69 -35.30 -9.08
C ALA A 369 21.34 -36.67 -8.80
N GLN A 370 22.67 -36.72 -8.67
CA GLN A 370 23.40 -37.96 -8.32
C GLN A 370 23.31 -38.28 -6.83
N LEU A 371 23.30 -37.24 -5.98
CA LEU A 371 23.19 -37.39 -4.53
C LEU A 371 21.76 -37.72 -4.07
N GLY A 372 20.75 -37.23 -4.79
CA GLY A 372 19.33 -37.36 -4.43
C GLY A 372 18.91 -36.49 -3.23
N GLN A 373 19.77 -35.55 -2.80
CA GLN A 373 19.55 -34.67 -1.66
C GLN A 373 19.99 -33.24 -2.02
N PRO A 374 19.29 -32.19 -1.56
CA PRO A 374 19.71 -30.81 -1.73
C PRO A 374 20.90 -30.46 -0.82
N THR A 375 21.62 -29.40 -1.16
CA THR A 375 22.44 -28.67 -0.19
C THR A 375 21.49 -27.98 0.78
N THR A 376 21.72 -28.11 2.09
CA THR A 376 20.93 -27.36 3.10
C THR A 376 21.84 -26.52 3.97
N PHE A 377 21.33 -25.38 4.45
CA PHE A 377 22.03 -24.57 5.43
C PHE A 377 21.11 -24.04 6.51
N ARG A 378 21.68 -23.80 7.69
CA ARG A 378 20.94 -23.30 8.84
C ARG A 378 21.82 -22.46 9.75
N ALA A 379 21.39 -21.22 9.99
CA ALA A 379 21.95 -20.34 10.99
C ALA A 379 20.92 -20.11 12.11
N ARG A 380 21.36 -20.19 13.37
CA ARG A 380 20.55 -19.80 14.53
C ARG A 380 21.37 -18.95 15.47
N GLY A 381 20.74 -17.92 16.02
CA GLY A 381 21.33 -17.07 17.05
C GLY A 381 20.26 -16.53 17.98
N GLU A 382 20.54 -16.51 19.27
CA GLU A 382 19.63 -15.99 20.29
C GLU A 382 20.36 -14.99 21.19
N ASN A 383 19.65 -13.93 21.59
CA ASN A 383 20.08 -12.92 22.57
C ASN A 383 21.48 -12.34 22.28
N SER A 384 21.73 -11.94 21.04
CA SER A 384 22.97 -11.23 20.67
C SER A 384 22.83 -9.72 20.88
N ASN A 385 23.95 -9.00 20.75
CA ASN A 385 23.95 -7.53 20.76
C ASN A 385 23.28 -6.92 19.52
N LEU A 386 23.09 -7.69 18.43
CA LEU A 386 22.54 -7.22 17.16
C LEU A 386 21.06 -7.59 16.97
N TRP A 387 20.62 -8.72 17.51
CA TRP A 387 19.25 -9.25 17.43
C TRP A 387 18.93 -10.14 18.64
N ARG A 388 17.65 -10.22 18.98
CA ARG A 388 17.12 -11.17 19.98
C ARG A 388 16.99 -12.58 19.43
N VAL A 389 16.52 -12.72 18.19
CA VAL A 389 16.34 -14.01 17.52
C VAL A 389 16.85 -13.88 16.09
N LEU A 390 17.61 -14.87 15.63
CA LEU A 390 17.97 -15.10 14.24
C LEU A 390 17.71 -16.56 13.93
N ASN A 391 16.87 -16.82 12.93
CA ASN A 391 16.66 -18.11 12.30
C ASN A 391 16.76 -17.91 10.80
N LEU A 392 17.70 -18.59 10.18
CA LEU A 392 17.87 -18.58 8.73
C LEU A 392 18.03 -20.02 8.28
N ASN A 393 17.18 -20.48 7.38
CA ASN A 393 17.22 -21.83 6.84
C ASN A 393 17.12 -21.76 5.33
N GLY A 394 17.83 -22.63 4.62
CA GLY A 394 17.60 -22.78 3.20
C GLY A 394 18.05 -24.11 2.63
N GLU A 395 17.56 -24.37 1.43
CA GLU A 395 17.87 -25.55 0.63
C GLU A 395 18.06 -25.13 -0.84
N LEU A 396 18.96 -25.84 -1.53
CA LEU A 396 19.31 -25.62 -2.92
C LEU A 396 19.55 -26.97 -3.58
N ALA A 397 18.94 -27.20 -4.75
CA ALA A 397 19.22 -28.33 -5.62
C ALA A 397 19.35 -27.85 -7.07
N LEU A 398 20.42 -28.30 -7.73
CA LEU A 398 20.56 -28.20 -9.18
C LEU A 398 19.86 -29.41 -9.81
N THR A 399 18.83 -29.15 -10.62
CA THR A 399 18.03 -30.17 -11.32
C THR A 399 18.28 -30.11 -12.82
N ALA A 400 17.75 -31.07 -13.58
CA ALA A 400 17.82 -31.04 -15.03
C ALA A 400 17.01 -29.87 -15.64
N ASP A 401 15.96 -29.44 -14.94
CA ASP A 401 15.04 -28.39 -15.37
C ASP A 401 15.43 -26.99 -14.86
N GLY A 402 16.51 -26.89 -14.06
CA GLY A 402 17.04 -25.62 -13.57
C GLY A 402 17.51 -25.69 -12.11
N VAL A 403 17.13 -24.69 -11.32
CA VAL A 403 17.45 -24.61 -9.90
C VAL A 403 16.17 -24.59 -9.09
N ASP A 404 16.13 -25.50 -8.11
CA ASP A 404 15.15 -25.47 -7.03
C ASP A 404 15.83 -24.93 -5.77
N ALA A 405 15.25 -23.91 -5.16
CA ALA A 405 15.75 -23.34 -3.93
C ALA A 405 14.61 -22.92 -3.01
N ARG A 406 14.85 -22.93 -1.71
CA ARG A 406 13.94 -22.32 -0.74
C ARG A 406 14.77 -21.72 0.38
N GLN A 407 14.40 -20.52 0.79
CA GLN A 407 14.98 -19.83 1.93
C GLN A 407 13.87 -19.31 2.82
N GLN A 408 14.05 -19.45 4.13
CA GLN A 408 13.18 -18.93 5.16
C GLN A 408 14.04 -18.17 6.17
N TRP A 409 13.57 -16.98 6.55
CA TRP A 409 14.25 -16.20 7.58
C TRP A 409 13.25 -15.70 8.62
N GLN A 410 13.77 -15.52 9.82
CA GLN A 410 13.13 -14.79 10.89
C GLN A 410 14.23 -14.12 11.70
N VAL A 411 14.14 -12.81 11.83
CA VAL A 411 15.00 -12.02 12.69
C VAL A 411 14.12 -11.11 13.54
N GLN A 412 14.42 -11.03 14.83
CA GLN A 412 13.65 -10.22 15.76
C GLN A 412 14.56 -9.41 16.66
N GLY A 413 14.09 -8.21 16.98
CA GLY A 413 14.71 -7.31 17.93
C GLY A 413 16.01 -6.70 17.43
N ILE A 414 16.10 -6.39 16.14
CA ILE A 414 17.24 -5.60 15.64
C ILE A 414 17.04 -4.15 16.05
N GLN A 415 17.99 -3.59 16.79
CA GLN A 415 17.95 -2.17 17.13
C GLN A 415 18.63 -1.36 16.03
N LEU A 416 17.83 -0.69 15.20
CA LEU A 416 18.35 0.27 14.23
C LEU A 416 18.44 1.65 14.86
N GLN A 417 19.51 2.38 14.54
CA GLN A 417 19.73 3.75 15.00
C GLN A 417 20.37 4.59 13.89
N HIS A 418 19.95 5.85 13.78
CA HIS A 418 20.49 6.83 12.83
C HIS A 418 20.56 6.35 11.38
N LEU A 419 19.53 5.64 10.91
CA LEU A 419 19.44 5.21 9.52
C LEU A 419 18.90 6.35 8.65
N ALA A 420 19.75 6.92 7.80
CA ALA A 420 19.34 7.90 6.80
C ALA A 420 18.45 7.22 5.75
N LEU A 421 17.26 7.78 5.54
CA LEU A 421 16.31 7.31 4.52
C LEU A 421 16.41 8.16 3.25
N ALA A 422 16.44 9.48 3.40
CA ALA A 422 16.59 10.43 2.31
C ALA A 422 17.42 11.63 2.76
N GLU A 423 18.36 12.07 1.93
CA GLU A 423 19.22 13.22 2.17
C GLU A 423 19.24 14.15 0.95
N SER A 424 18.34 15.12 0.92
CA SER A 424 18.34 16.18 -0.09
C SER A 424 18.15 17.55 0.55
N GLN A 425 18.49 18.63 -0.17
CA GLN A 425 18.25 19.99 0.32
C GLN A 425 16.75 20.28 0.52
N GLN A 426 15.88 19.64 -0.26
CA GLN A 426 14.44 19.92 -0.24
C GLN A 426 13.66 19.04 0.75
N PHE A 427 14.18 17.84 1.06
CA PHE A 427 13.59 16.85 1.96
C PHE A 427 14.68 15.96 2.57
N ALA A 428 14.65 15.80 3.88
CA ALA A 428 15.51 14.88 4.61
C ALA A 428 14.67 14.03 5.57
N ALA A 429 14.98 12.74 5.67
CA ALA A 429 14.33 11.81 6.58
C ALA A 429 15.36 10.82 7.16
N THR A 430 15.28 10.60 8.47
CA THR A 430 16.20 9.74 9.22
C THR A 430 15.42 8.99 10.29
N ILE A 431 15.62 7.68 10.39
CA ILE A 431 15.19 6.88 11.52
C ILE A 431 16.23 7.07 12.63
N LEU A 432 15.84 7.76 13.71
CA LEU A 432 16.69 7.95 14.89
C LEU A 432 16.84 6.64 15.67
N SER A 433 15.72 5.93 15.85
CA SER A 433 15.70 4.61 16.47
C SER A 433 14.48 3.80 16.03
N THR A 434 14.62 2.49 15.93
CA THR A 434 13.48 1.57 15.83
C THR A 434 13.91 0.15 16.21
N LEU A 435 12.94 -0.65 16.65
CA LEU A 435 13.05 -2.09 16.79
C LEU A 435 12.52 -2.75 15.52
N LEU A 436 13.40 -3.40 14.77
CA LEU A 436 13.08 -4.11 13.54
C LEU A 436 12.90 -5.61 13.82
N ASP A 437 11.74 -6.12 13.39
CA ASP A 437 11.47 -7.54 13.21
C ASP A 437 11.28 -7.81 11.71
N SER A 438 11.81 -8.92 11.20
CA SER A 438 11.55 -9.35 9.84
C SER A 438 11.40 -10.86 9.75
N GLU A 439 10.44 -11.31 8.95
CA GLU A 439 10.23 -12.72 8.67
C GLU A 439 9.74 -12.90 7.23
N GLY A 440 10.03 -14.04 6.64
CA GLY A 440 9.57 -14.32 5.30
C GLY A 440 10.14 -15.61 4.71
N SER A 441 9.77 -15.84 3.46
CA SER A 441 10.27 -16.96 2.68
C SER A 441 10.28 -16.66 1.20
N VAL A 442 11.31 -17.15 0.52
CA VAL A 442 11.43 -17.13 -0.94
C VAL A 442 11.70 -18.55 -1.41
N ALA A 443 11.07 -18.92 -2.51
CA ALA A 443 11.27 -20.18 -3.21
C ALA A 443 11.54 -19.91 -4.68
N LEU A 444 12.46 -20.70 -5.23
CA LEU A 444 12.70 -20.83 -6.65
C LEU A 444 12.29 -22.25 -7.03
N ARG A 445 11.39 -22.40 -8.00
CA ARG A 445 11.03 -23.70 -8.56
C ARG A 445 11.01 -23.58 -10.07
N ASP A 446 11.69 -24.48 -10.77
CA ASP A 446 11.78 -24.44 -12.23
C ASP A 446 12.22 -23.04 -12.73
N SER A 447 13.17 -22.42 -12.02
CA SER A 447 13.65 -21.05 -12.27
C SER A 447 12.61 -19.92 -12.13
N GLN A 448 11.45 -20.19 -11.51
CA GLN A 448 10.42 -19.20 -11.16
C GLN A 448 10.48 -18.84 -9.67
N LEU A 449 10.69 -17.56 -9.38
CA LEU A 449 10.66 -17.01 -8.04
C LEU A 449 9.22 -16.86 -7.54
N SER A 450 9.03 -17.15 -6.27
CA SER A 450 7.82 -16.86 -5.52
C SER A 450 8.16 -16.68 -4.05
N GLY A 451 7.60 -15.67 -3.41
CA GLY A 451 7.86 -15.45 -2.01
C GLY A 451 7.40 -14.09 -1.53
N GLY A 452 7.64 -13.86 -0.26
CA GLY A 452 7.36 -12.58 0.37
C GLY A 452 7.95 -12.51 1.76
N GLY A 453 7.93 -11.30 2.30
CA GLY A 453 8.43 -11.00 3.62
C GLY A 453 7.63 -9.88 4.27
N THR A 454 7.73 -9.81 5.59
CA THR A 454 7.24 -8.70 6.37
C THR A 454 8.41 -8.10 7.13
N VAL A 455 8.46 -6.78 7.17
CA VAL A 455 9.34 -5.99 8.02
C VAL A 455 8.44 -5.15 8.90
N ARG A 456 8.60 -5.27 10.22
CA ARG A 456 7.86 -4.50 11.21
C ARG A 456 8.84 -3.61 11.95
N LEU A 457 8.60 -2.32 11.91
CA LEU A 457 9.36 -1.33 12.66
C LEU A 457 8.50 -0.87 13.83
N ALA A 458 8.90 -1.23 15.05
CA ALA A 458 8.26 -0.81 16.29
C ALA A 458 9.09 0.26 17.00
N ASP A 459 8.47 1.01 17.92
CA ASP A 459 9.09 2.12 18.65
C ASP A 459 9.86 3.07 17.72
N LEU A 460 9.26 3.32 16.55
CA LEU A 460 9.85 4.12 15.50
C LEU A 460 9.95 5.58 15.97
N ALA A 461 11.16 6.11 15.93
CA ALA A 461 11.43 7.52 16.14
C ALA A 461 12.08 8.07 14.87
N MET A 462 11.39 8.98 14.20
CA MET A 462 11.90 9.59 12.96
C MET A 462 12.13 11.07 13.11
N GLN A 463 13.16 11.54 12.43
CA GLN A 463 13.39 12.95 12.16
C GLN A 463 13.19 13.17 10.67
N ALA A 464 12.38 14.16 10.32
CA ALA A 464 12.22 14.58 8.94
C ALA A 464 12.14 16.10 8.86
N SER A 465 12.65 16.69 7.78
CA SER A 465 12.56 18.13 7.53
C SER A 465 12.39 18.40 6.05
N ALA A 466 11.67 19.46 5.71
CA ALA A 466 11.50 19.86 4.33
C ALA A 466 11.35 21.38 4.19
N GLU A 467 11.76 21.91 3.04
CA GLU A 467 11.67 23.34 2.75
C GLU A 467 10.30 23.74 2.16
N ASN A 468 9.72 22.86 1.34
CA ASN A 468 8.40 23.10 0.75
C ASN A 468 7.30 22.86 1.81
N LYS A 469 6.34 23.79 1.88
CA LYS A 469 5.21 23.75 2.81
C LYS A 469 4.47 22.39 2.85
N TRP A 470 4.28 21.74 1.71
CA TRP A 470 3.62 20.42 1.61
C TRP A 470 4.54 19.26 1.98
N ALA A 471 5.81 19.31 1.57
CA ALA A 471 6.80 18.34 2.04
C ALA A 471 7.01 18.44 3.56
N ASN A 472 6.78 19.62 4.15
CA ASN A 472 6.84 19.82 5.59
C ASN A 472 5.67 19.16 6.33
N VAL A 473 4.49 19.06 5.68
CA VAL A 473 3.37 18.24 6.18
C VAL A 473 3.75 16.77 6.20
N VAL A 474 4.36 16.26 5.12
CA VAL A 474 4.86 14.87 5.07
C VAL A 474 5.89 14.66 6.17
N ALA A 475 6.85 15.57 6.33
CA ALA A 475 7.86 15.50 7.39
C ALA A 475 7.25 15.46 8.79
N GLN A 476 6.24 16.29 9.08
CA GLN A 476 5.52 16.26 10.36
C GLN A 476 4.71 14.99 10.56
N ALA A 477 4.12 14.43 9.51
CA ALA A 477 3.42 13.15 9.57
C ALA A 477 4.39 12.00 9.89
N LEU A 478 5.54 11.97 9.21
CA LEU A 478 6.62 11.01 9.44
C LEU A 478 7.16 11.07 10.87
N GLN A 479 7.34 12.27 11.44
CA GLN A 479 7.77 12.44 12.83
C GLN A 479 6.78 11.88 13.87
N LYS A 480 5.49 11.72 13.51
CA LYS A 480 4.46 11.16 14.40
C LYS A 480 4.32 9.64 14.30
N LEU A 481 4.97 9.01 13.32
CA LEU A 481 4.93 7.56 13.14
C LEU A 481 5.64 6.87 14.31
N THR A 482 4.95 5.93 14.93
CA THR A 482 5.49 5.09 16.02
C THR A 482 5.67 3.64 15.60
N HIS A 483 5.01 3.24 14.51
CA HIS A 483 5.10 1.91 13.92
C HIS A 483 4.99 2.02 12.40
N LEU A 484 5.61 1.07 11.71
CA LEU A 484 5.55 0.94 10.26
C LEU A 484 5.64 -0.55 9.88
N ASP A 485 4.63 -1.04 9.17
CA ASP A 485 4.62 -2.37 8.61
C ASP A 485 4.85 -2.30 7.10
N ILE A 486 5.81 -3.09 6.62
CA ILE A 486 6.19 -3.20 5.22
C ILE A 486 6.08 -4.65 4.82
N GLN A 487 5.31 -4.92 3.77
CA GLN A 487 5.21 -6.22 3.13
C GLN A 487 5.91 -6.17 1.77
N THR A 488 6.75 -7.16 1.51
CA THR A 488 7.41 -7.35 0.23
C THR A 488 6.94 -8.65 -0.39
N ASP A 489 6.73 -8.65 -1.71
CA ASP A 489 6.41 -9.84 -2.48
C ASP A 489 7.37 -9.92 -3.67
N VAL A 490 7.80 -11.12 -4.03
CA VAL A 490 8.63 -11.40 -5.20
C VAL A 490 8.01 -12.52 -6.02
N SER A 491 7.95 -12.34 -7.33
CA SER A 491 7.42 -13.33 -8.25
C SER A 491 8.07 -13.25 -9.64
N GLY A 492 7.80 -14.23 -10.49
CA GLY A 492 8.24 -14.22 -11.90
C GLY A 492 9.57 -14.94 -12.13
N ALA A 493 10.13 -14.79 -13.34
CA ALA A 493 11.35 -15.50 -13.70
C ALA A 493 12.54 -14.96 -12.90
N MET A 494 13.47 -15.83 -12.50
CA MET A 494 14.67 -15.41 -11.77
C MET A 494 15.51 -14.37 -12.53
N THR A 495 15.47 -14.40 -13.86
CA THR A 495 16.15 -13.43 -14.72
C THR A 495 15.40 -12.10 -14.89
N ALA A 496 14.12 -12.06 -14.50
CA ALA A 496 13.25 -10.88 -14.60
C ALA A 496 12.22 -10.87 -13.44
N PRO A 497 12.69 -10.73 -12.18
CA PRO A 497 11.81 -10.76 -11.02
C PRO A 497 10.89 -9.53 -10.99
N VAL A 498 9.64 -9.75 -10.60
CA VAL A 498 8.67 -8.72 -10.28
C VAL A 498 8.60 -8.57 -8.77
N PHE A 499 8.91 -7.37 -8.28
CA PHE A 499 8.82 -7.02 -6.87
C PHE A 499 7.57 -6.16 -6.63
N ALA A 500 6.84 -6.46 -5.57
CA ALA A 500 5.79 -5.59 -5.05
C ALA A 500 6.12 -5.20 -3.61
N LEU A 501 5.87 -3.94 -3.28
CA LEU A 501 6.09 -3.37 -1.95
C LEU A 501 4.78 -2.73 -1.50
N HIS A 502 4.30 -3.15 -0.34
CA HIS A 502 3.10 -2.62 0.28
C HIS A 502 3.44 -2.15 1.68
N SER A 503 2.87 -1.03 2.12
CA SER A 503 3.02 -0.60 3.49
C SER A 503 1.76 0.04 4.02
N ASP A 504 1.56 -0.03 5.33
CA ASP A 504 0.50 0.72 5.98
C ASP A 504 0.81 2.23 6.09
N LEU A 505 2.04 2.64 5.71
CA LEU A 505 2.46 4.03 5.59
C LEU A 505 1.53 4.85 4.71
N ASP A 506 1.08 4.32 3.57
CA ASP A 506 0.27 5.09 2.62
C ASP A 506 -1.08 5.48 3.26
N ARG A 507 -1.65 4.59 4.07
CA ARG A 507 -2.85 4.86 4.87
C ARG A 507 -2.56 5.84 6.01
N GLN A 508 -1.45 5.66 6.73
CA GLN A 508 -1.08 6.52 7.85
C GLN A 508 -0.77 7.96 7.38
N LEU A 509 0.03 8.11 6.32
CA LEU A 509 0.34 9.40 5.69
C LEU A 509 -0.86 10.01 5.00
N GLY A 510 -1.70 9.22 4.32
CA GLY A 510 -2.92 9.71 3.68
C GLY A 510 -3.82 10.47 4.67
N SER A 511 -4.03 9.91 5.86
CA SER A 511 -4.82 10.57 6.91
C SER A 511 -4.18 11.88 7.43
N ALA A 512 -2.85 11.90 7.56
CA ALA A 512 -2.12 13.07 8.04
C ALA A 512 -2.05 14.19 6.98
N LEU A 513 -1.84 13.83 5.72
CA LEU A 513 -1.86 14.74 4.58
C LEU A 513 -3.25 15.34 4.38
N GLN A 514 -4.30 14.53 4.52
CA GLN A 514 -5.69 14.99 4.49
C GLN A 514 -5.96 16.03 5.59
N SER A 515 -5.55 15.76 6.83
CA SER A 515 -5.74 16.70 7.95
C SER A 515 -5.06 18.03 7.68
N ALA A 516 -3.80 18.00 7.24
CA ALA A 516 -3.05 19.22 6.98
C ALA A 516 -3.54 19.99 5.74
N ALA A 517 -4.05 19.29 4.71
CA ALA A 517 -4.69 19.94 3.57
C ALA A 517 -5.96 20.69 4.00
N LEU A 518 -6.76 20.10 4.89
CA LEU A 518 -7.93 20.76 5.46
C LEU A 518 -7.55 21.97 6.33
N ASP A 519 -6.53 21.84 7.19
CA ASP A 519 -6.03 22.95 8.01
C ASP A 519 -5.52 24.10 7.13
N GLN A 520 -4.82 23.77 6.03
CA GLN A 520 -4.30 24.77 5.10
C GLN A 520 -5.40 25.48 4.30
N ALA A 521 -6.47 24.76 3.95
CA ALA A 521 -7.62 25.32 3.24
C ALA A 521 -8.64 25.96 4.18
N GLU A 522 -8.49 25.83 5.49
CA GLU A 522 -9.48 26.31 6.47
C GLU A 522 -9.79 27.80 6.27
N THR A 523 -8.77 28.64 6.13
CA THR A 523 -8.95 30.09 5.88
C THR A 523 -9.72 30.37 4.59
N GLN A 524 -9.44 29.63 3.51
CA GLN A 524 -10.14 29.79 2.23
C GLN A 524 -11.58 29.29 2.31
N LEU A 525 -11.81 28.14 2.96
CA LEU A 525 -13.13 27.58 3.21
C LEU A 525 -13.98 28.50 4.12
N GLN A 526 -13.35 29.17 5.10
CA GLN A 526 -14.02 30.18 5.93
C GLN A 526 -14.43 31.40 5.10
N GLY A 527 -13.57 31.87 4.18
CA GLY A 527 -13.90 32.95 3.24
C GLY A 527 -15.09 32.59 2.35
N ILE A 528 -15.07 31.41 1.72
CA ILE A 528 -16.18 30.91 0.89
C ILE A 528 -17.45 30.78 1.71
N ARG A 529 -17.36 30.25 2.94
CA ARG A 529 -18.51 30.15 3.85
C ARG A 529 -19.14 31.53 4.08
N ALA A 530 -18.31 32.53 4.39
CA ALA A 530 -18.78 33.88 4.67
C ALA A 530 -19.48 34.48 3.44
N ASP A 531 -18.90 34.31 2.25
CA ASP A 531 -19.47 34.83 1.00
C ASP A 531 -20.82 34.16 0.65
N LEU A 532 -20.90 32.83 0.72
CA LEU A 532 -22.14 32.10 0.46
C LEU A 532 -23.22 32.43 1.49
N GLN A 533 -22.83 32.59 2.76
CA GLN A 533 -23.75 32.94 3.83
C GLN A 533 -24.23 34.39 3.71
N ALA A 534 -23.39 35.31 3.24
CA ALA A 534 -23.80 36.68 2.91
C ALA A 534 -24.81 36.71 1.77
N GLN A 535 -24.61 35.93 0.70
CA GLN A 535 -25.56 35.83 -0.41
C GLN A 535 -26.92 35.25 0.04
N ALA A 536 -26.90 34.17 0.83
CA ALA A 536 -28.12 33.56 1.36
C ALA A 536 -28.87 34.53 2.28
N ASN A 537 -28.18 35.20 3.21
CA ASN A 537 -28.78 36.18 4.11
C ASN A 537 -29.32 37.40 3.35
N GLY A 538 -28.63 37.85 2.30
CA GLY A 538 -29.11 38.94 1.44
C GLY A 538 -30.46 38.62 0.81
N PHE A 539 -30.60 37.45 0.18
CA PHE A 539 -31.90 37.00 -0.36
C PHE A 539 -32.96 36.86 0.73
N LEU A 540 -32.65 36.22 1.86
CA LEU A 540 -33.62 36.01 2.94
C LEU A 540 -34.12 37.33 3.52
N GLY A 541 -33.24 38.34 3.66
CA GLY A 541 -33.60 39.67 4.12
C GLY A 541 -34.42 40.46 3.08
N ASP A 542 -34.00 40.44 1.81
CA ASP A 542 -34.72 41.11 0.72
C ASP A 542 -36.15 40.57 0.55
N SER A 543 -36.36 39.27 0.79
CA SER A 543 -37.64 38.58 0.60
C SER A 543 -38.44 38.39 1.90
N GLU A 544 -37.97 38.90 3.04
CA GLU A 544 -38.64 38.74 4.34
C GLU A 544 -40.02 39.41 4.38
N GLN A 545 -40.10 40.63 3.84
CA GLN A 545 -41.37 41.37 3.77
C GLN A 545 -42.39 40.61 2.92
N ASP A 546 -41.99 40.16 1.73
CA ASP A 546 -42.84 39.41 0.81
C ASP A 546 -43.40 38.15 1.46
N PHE A 547 -42.56 37.41 2.18
CA PHE A 547 -42.98 36.21 2.90
C PHE A 547 -44.00 36.54 4.02
N ASN A 548 -43.76 37.61 4.78
CA ASN A 548 -44.68 38.06 5.83
C ASN A 548 -46.03 38.53 5.25
N GLU A 549 -46.03 39.18 4.08
CA GLU A 549 -47.26 39.57 3.39
C GLU A 549 -48.09 38.33 2.98
N ILE A 550 -47.43 37.27 2.51
CA ILE A 550 -48.10 36.02 2.15
C ILE A 550 -48.68 35.33 3.39
N LEU A 551 -47.96 35.29 4.51
CA LEU A 551 -48.48 34.77 5.78
C LEU A 551 -49.70 35.58 6.27
N ALA A 552 -49.69 36.89 6.07
CA ALA A 552 -50.84 37.74 6.38
C ALA A 552 -52.05 37.40 5.51
N LEU A 553 -51.86 37.07 4.22
CA LEU A 553 -52.94 36.62 3.33
C LEU A 553 -53.54 35.29 3.77
N VAL A 554 -52.73 34.33 4.25
CA VAL A 554 -53.22 33.07 4.83
C VAL A 554 -54.11 33.36 6.04
N THR A 555 -53.64 34.23 6.94
CA THR A 555 -54.38 34.61 8.15
C THR A 555 -55.69 35.32 7.80
N ASP A 556 -55.69 36.21 6.80
CA ASP A 556 -56.91 36.88 6.31
C ASP A 556 -57.92 35.87 5.73
N ALA A 557 -57.46 34.90 4.94
CA ALA A 557 -58.29 33.85 4.38
C ALA A 557 -58.95 32.99 5.47
N GLU A 558 -58.18 32.60 6.49
CA GLU A 558 -58.68 31.86 7.66
C GLU A 558 -59.76 32.64 8.42
N ASN A 559 -59.55 33.94 8.65
CA ASN A 559 -60.52 34.79 9.32
C ASN A 559 -61.83 34.92 8.52
N ARG A 560 -61.74 35.09 7.19
CA ARG A 560 -62.92 35.15 6.31
C ARG A 560 -63.68 33.82 6.29
N GLU A 561 -62.97 32.70 6.24
CA GLU A 561 -63.57 31.37 6.28
C GLU A 561 -64.34 31.14 7.58
N GLN A 562 -63.73 31.46 8.72
CA GLN A 562 -64.37 31.36 10.04
C GLN A 562 -65.64 32.21 10.13
N ARG A 563 -65.60 33.45 9.62
CA ARG A 563 -66.79 34.33 9.59
C ARG A 563 -67.90 33.74 8.74
N LEU A 564 -67.60 33.31 7.52
CA LEU A 564 -68.60 32.67 6.65
C LEU A 564 -69.16 31.40 7.31
N GLN A 565 -68.31 30.54 7.87
CA GLN A 565 -68.75 29.33 8.57
C GLN A 565 -69.68 29.64 9.76
N SER A 566 -69.40 30.72 10.49
CA SER A 566 -70.26 31.18 11.59
C SER A 566 -71.63 31.64 11.09
N LEU A 567 -71.70 32.31 9.94
CA LEU A 567 -72.95 32.76 9.31
C LEU A 567 -73.81 31.62 8.79
N LEU A 568 -73.17 30.62 8.17
CA LEU A 568 -73.83 29.41 7.69
C LEU A 568 -74.53 28.67 8.85
N LYS A 569 -73.79 28.37 9.92
CA LYS A 569 -74.31 27.63 11.08
C LYS A 569 -75.35 28.41 11.89
N ALA A 570 -75.10 29.69 12.12
CA ALA A 570 -75.90 30.46 13.09
C ALA A 570 -77.20 31.01 12.50
N LYS A 571 -77.25 31.27 11.19
CA LYS A 571 -78.37 32.05 10.61
C LYS A 571 -78.95 31.46 9.33
N LEU A 572 -78.11 30.93 8.43
CA LEU A 572 -78.58 30.48 7.11
C LEU A 572 -79.34 29.14 7.17
N GLU A 573 -78.77 28.11 7.81
CA GLU A 573 -79.37 26.76 7.85
C GLU A 573 -80.38 26.59 9.00
N ALA A 574 -80.05 27.02 10.22
CA ALA A 574 -80.83 26.69 11.41
C ALA A 574 -82.01 27.64 11.71
N GLN A 575 -81.96 28.90 11.26
CA GLN A 575 -82.97 29.91 11.62
C GLN A 575 -83.86 30.31 10.46
N LEU A 576 -83.29 30.54 9.27
CA LEU A 576 -84.07 30.94 8.11
C LEU A 576 -84.84 29.77 7.48
N GLU A 577 -84.18 28.64 7.24
CA GLU A 577 -84.77 27.52 6.50
C GLU A 577 -85.98 26.93 7.26
N ASP A 578 -85.84 26.74 8.57
CA ASP A 578 -86.92 26.27 9.44
C ASP A 578 -88.06 27.29 9.56
N LYS A 579 -87.75 28.59 9.74
CA LYS A 579 -88.76 29.65 9.86
C LYS A 579 -89.56 29.84 8.57
N LEU A 580 -88.91 29.78 7.41
CA LEU A 580 -89.58 29.86 6.11
C LEU A 580 -90.42 28.61 5.86
N LYS A 581 -89.93 27.40 6.15
CA LYS A 581 -90.70 26.14 6.05
C LYS A 581 -91.92 26.12 6.97
N ASP A 582 -91.79 26.57 8.21
CA ASP A 582 -92.89 26.58 9.19
C ASP A 582 -93.98 27.59 8.83
N LYS A 583 -93.61 28.78 8.35
CA LYS A 583 -94.58 29.76 7.81
C LYS A 583 -95.31 29.20 6.58
N LEU A 584 -94.60 28.50 5.69
CA LEU A 584 -95.17 27.89 4.49
C LEU A 584 -96.15 26.74 4.83
N LYS A 585 -95.83 25.91 5.84
CA LYS A 585 -96.77 24.94 6.42
C LYS A 585 -97.99 25.63 7.04
N GLY A 586 -97.82 26.77 7.70
CA GLY A 586 -98.92 27.56 8.27
C GLY A 586 -99.91 28.08 7.22
N PHE A 587 -99.45 28.42 6.02
CA PHE A 587 -100.32 28.82 4.90
C PHE A 587 -100.97 27.65 4.16
N LEU A 588 -100.31 26.48 4.10
CA LEU A 588 -100.84 25.29 3.42
C LEU A 588 -101.69 24.37 4.32
N GLY A 589 -101.47 24.41 5.63
CA GLY A 589 -102.19 23.64 6.66
C GLY A 589 -103.32 24.40 7.35
N GLY A 590 -103.63 25.62 6.89
CA GLY A 590 -104.79 26.39 7.32
C GLY A 590 -106.06 25.98 6.57
N GLY A 591 -106.55 24.78 6.89
CA GLY A 591 -107.88 24.26 6.58
C GLY A 591 -108.42 23.50 7.77
#